data_AF-A0A8T7GRK2-F1
#
_entry.id   AF-A0A8T7GRK2-F1
#
_cell.length_a   1.000
_cell.length_b   1.000
_cell.length_c   1.000
_cell.angle_alpha   90.00
_cell.angle_beta   90.00
_cell.angle_gamma   90.00
#
_symmetry.space_group_name_H-M   'P 1'
#
loop_
_entity.id
_entity.type
_entity.pdbx_description
1 polymer ?
#
loop_
_entity_poly.entity_id
_entity_poly.type
_entity_poly.pdbx_seq_one_letter_code
_entity_poly.pdbx_strand_id
1 'polypeptide(L)'
;MSLLLSKKKPFLVLVDFGGNEGSEEALKLIEKANIPYQVIDHHPYETTNPSIFNSWKYDKTGQYTAGYLACEIARMLNRDVESMINVGLAGDKSTIAPITEEDREKALVIDYLTTYTNDINFIIMMLDKPELYQEFRAQAKQKLEEIHDLLGELEYIPIGDIKLYLINIDDIIKRTEFQSSGKIASFLLEREGPDAVVIAQTRNIFVMRVGEGAYKKGVNTKKILDYFKDIGSGGGHEKAGAMRVPPKYMGYVRGEIPRLIKRMVEGAL
;
A
#
# COMPACT_ATOMS: atom_id res chain seq x y z
N MET A 1 9.50 -26.55 -0.86
CA MET A 1 9.99 -27.92 -0.55
C MET A 1 11.52 -28.00 -0.41
N SER A 2 12.32 -27.15 -1.08
CA SER A 2 13.79 -27.18 -0.94
C SER A 2 14.34 -26.67 0.41
N LEU A 3 13.65 -25.73 1.08
CA LEU A 3 14.06 -25.18 2.38
C LEU A 3 14.12 -26.23 3.51
N LEU A 4 13.29 -27.28 3.44
CA LEU A 4 13.25 -28.35 4.45
C LEU A 4 14.34 -29.42 4.24
N LEU A 5 15.00 -29.42 3.08
CA LEU A 5 16.02 -30.42 2.70
C LEU A 5 17.46 -29.88 2.81
N SER A 6 17.63 -28.59 3.11
CA SER A 6 18.93 -27.97 3.33
C SER A 6 19.55 -28.43 4.65
N LYS A 7 20.83 -28.85 4.61
CA LYS A 7 21.62 -29.16 5.82
C LYS A 7 21.84 -27.95 6.73
N LYS A 8 21.72 -26.73 6.20
CA LYS A 8 21.72 -25.48 6.99
C LYS A 8 20.29 -24.96 7.10
N LYS A 9 19.76 -24.88 8.31
CA LYS A 9 18.45 -24.25 8.53
C LYS A 9 18.52 -22.79 8.05
N PRO A 10 17.59 -22.34 7.20
CA PRO A 10 17.55 -20.96 6.75
C PRO A 10 17.23 -20.04 7.92
N PHE A 11 17.77 -18.82 7.89
CA PHE A 11 17.27 -17.71 8.71
C PHE A 11 16.26 -16.93 7.87
N LEU A 12 15.03 -16.84 8.34
CA LEU A 12 13.94 -16.18 7.60
C LEU A 12 13.86 -14.71 7.99
N VAL A 13 13.94 -13.81 7.01
CA VAL A 13 13.68 -12.38 7.23
C VAL A 13 12.42 -12.02 6.47
N LEU A 14 11.43 -11.49 7.18
CA LEU A 14 10.21 -10.92 6.60
C LEU A 14 10.34 -9.40 6.69
N VAL A 15 10.15 -8.69 5.58
CA VAL A 15 10.29 -7.24 5.50
C VAL A 15 8.99 -6.68 4.94
N ASP A 16 8.46 -5.65 5.60
CA ASP A 16 7.22 -4.94 5.24
C ASP A 16 5.93 -5.76 5.43
N PHE A 17 6.04 -6.94 6.04
CA PHE A 17 4.89 -7.75 6.46
C PHE A 17 5.28 -8.72 7.56
N GLY A 18 4.28 -9.36 8.16
CA GLY A 18 4.46 -10.32 9.25
C GLY A 18 4.24 -9.72 10.64
N GLY A 19 4.25 -8.39 10.77
CA GLY A 19 3.94 -7.67 12.00
C GLY A 19 2.46 -7.32 12.08
N ASN A 20 1.56 -8.30 12.03
CA ASN A 20 0.13 -8.11 12.24
C ASN A 20 -0.55 -9.38 12.77
N GLU A 21 -1.75 -9.25 13.32
CA GLU A 21 -2.54 -10.37 13.86
C GLU A 21 -2.77 -11.48 12.81
N GLY A 22 -2.99 -11.10 11.55
CA GLY A 22 -3.21 -12.04 10.44
C GLY A 22 -1.99 -12.92 10.12
N SER A 23 -0.80 -12.55 10.61
CA SER A 23 0.45 -13.29 10.39
C SER A 23 0.78 -14.25 11.54
N GLU A 24 0.10 -14.17 12.69
CA GLU A 24 0.45 -14.94 13.89
C GLU A 24 0.47 -16.45 13.66
N GLU A 25 -0.51 -16.99 12.93
CA GLU A 25 -0.59 -18.43 12.68
C GLU A 25 0.61 -18.90 11.84
N ALA A 26 0.98 -18.16 10.80
CA ALA A 26 2.15 -18.46 9.98
C ALA A 26 3.44 -18.39 10.80
N LEU A 27 3.59 -17.39 11.68
CA LEU A 27 4.74 -17.28 12.57
C LEU A 27 4.82 -18.46 13.55
N LYS A 28 3.70 -18.88 14.16
CA LYS A 28 3.64 -20.08 15.02
C LYS A 28 4.05 -21.35 14.27
N LEU A 29 3.75 -21.47 12.97
CA LEU A 29 4.19 -22.60 12.15
C LEU A 29 5.71 -22.55 11.88
N ILE A 30 6.27 -21.37 11.62
CA ILE A 30 7.73 -21.14 11.46
C ILE A 30 8.47 -21.53 12.75
N GLU A 31 7.96 -21.10 13.91
CA GLU A 31 8.49 -21.46 15.24
C GLU A 31 8.46 -22.98 15.46
N LYS A 32 7.32 -23.63 15.19
CA LYS A 32 7.18 -25.10 15.32
C LYS A 32 8.13 -25.86 14.38
N ALA A 33 8.42 -25.31 13.20
CA ALA A 33 9.40 -25.85 12.27
C ALA A 33 10.85 -25.61 12.74
N ASN A 34 11.06 -24.92 13.87
CA ASN A 34 12.37 -24.52 14.39
C ASN A 34 13.19 -23.76 13.34
N ILE A 35 12.54 -22.86 12.59
CA ILE A 35 13.17 -21.96 11.64
C ILE A 35 13.35 -20.61 12.36
N PRO A 36 14.59 -20.15 12.60
CA PRO A 36 14.81 -18.84 13.20
C PRO A 36 14.36 -17.75 12.22
N TYR A 37 13.68 -16.73 12.74
CA TYR A 37 13.17 -15.64 11.92
C TYR A 37 13.25 -14.27 12.59
N GLN A 38 13.22 -13.23 11.76
CA GLN A 38 13.06 -11.84 12.16
C GLN A 38 12.05 -11.16 11.22
N VAL A 39 11.12 -10.42 11.80
CA VAL A 39 10.22 -9.51 11.08
C VAL A 39 10.75 -8.08 11.22
N ILE A 40 10.77 -7.34 10.11
CA ILE A 40 11.05 -5.90 10.03
C ILE A 40 9.83 -5.25 9.39
N ASP A 41 9.05 -4.49 10.16
CA ASP A 41 7.76 -3.96 9.71
C ASP A 41 7.56 -2.52 10.23
N HIS A 42 6.58 -1.82 9.66
CA HIS A 42 6.17 -0.49 10.09
C HIS A 42 4.65 -0.30 10.18
N HIS A 43 3.88 -1.34 9.81
CA HIS A 43 2.43 -1.31 9.90
C HIS A 43 1.95 -1.26 11.36
N PRO A 44 0.76 -0.66 11.64
CA PRO A 44 0.15 -0.61 12.96
C PRO A 44 -0.01 -1.96 13.64
N TYR A 45 0.91 -2.25 14.55
CA TYR A 45 0.87 -3.48 15.35
C TYR A 45 1.77 -3.33 16.58
N GLU A 46 1.18 -3.58 17.75
CA GLU A 46 1.92 -3.63 19.01
C GLU A 46 2.13 -5.10 19.38
N THR A 47 3.39 -5.48 19.62
CA THR A 47 3.74 -6.84 20.01
C THR A 47 4.91 -6.85 20.98
N THR A 48 4.92 -7.84 21.87
CA THR A 48 6.02 -8.14 22.77
C THR A 48 6.98 -9.19 22.21
N ASN A 49 6.69 -9.77 21.04
CA ASN A 49 7.54 -10.77 20.42
C ASN A 49 8.87 -10.12 19.97
N PRO A 50 10.03 -10.52 20.55
CA PRO A 50 11.32 -9.92 20.21
C PRO A 50 11.77 -10.21 18.77
N SER A 51 11.23 -11.26 18.13
CA SER A 51 11.46 -11.56 16.72
C SER A 51 10.71 -10.62 15.77
N ILE A 52 9.96 -9.64 16.29
CA ILE A 52 9.26 -8.63 15.49
C ILE A 52 9.82 -7.25 15.83
N PHE A 53 10.62 -6.70 14.91
CA PHE A 53 11.08 -5.33 14.96
C PHE A 53 10.11 -4.47 14.15
N ASN A 54 9.24 -3.75 14.86
CA ASN A 54 8.23 -2.89 14.25
C ASN A 54 8.41 -1.44 14.75
N SER A 55 8.57 -0.48 13.82
CA SER A 55 8.74 0.94 14.18
C SER A 55 7.53 1.51 14.91
N TRP A 56 6.33 0.97 14.71
CA TRP A 56 5.09 1.38 15.36
C TRP A 56 5.15 1.33 16.90
N LYS A 57 6.01 0.45 17.44
CA LYS A 57 6.28 0.36 18.88
C LYS A 57 6.94 1.62 19.44
N TYR A 58 7.68 2.35 18.62
CA TYR A 58 8.48 3.51 19.01
C TYR A 58 7.91 4.82 18.44
N ASP A 59 7.33 4.76 17.24
CA ASP A 59 6.73 5.89 16.56
C ASP A 59 5.45 5.44 15.81
N LYS A 60 4.30 5.95 16.25
CA LYS A 60 2.96 5.63 15.71
C LYS A 60 2.59 6.42 14.45
N THR A 61 3.53 7.11 13.82
CA THR A 61 3.31 7.82 12.55
C THR A 61 3.41 6.90 11.35
N GLY A 62 4.05 5.73 11.50
CA GLY A 62 4.33 4.80 10.40
C GLY A 62 5.36 5.31 9.38
N GLN A 63 6.01 6.44 9.65
CA GLN A 63 6.89 7.12 8.70
C GLN A 63 8.27 6.44 8.58
N TYR A 64 8.67 5.62 9.55
CA TYR A 64 9.87 4.79 9.47
C TYR A 64 9.56 3.51 8.71
N THR A 65 9.61 3.60 7.38
CA THR A 65 9.18 2.55 6.44
C THR A 65 10.02 1.28 6.58
N ALA A 66 9.48 0.13 6.22
CA ALA A 66 10.24 -1.12 6.31
C ALA A 66 11.50 -1.11 5.43
N GLY A 67 11.43 -0.46 4.25
CA GLY A 67 12.59 -0.24 3.39
C GLY A 67 13.68 0.60 4.06
N TYR A 68 13.29 1.69 4.74
CA TYR A 68 14.22 2.51 5.53
C TYR A 68 14.87 1.69 6.66
N LEU A 69 14.07 0.99 7.46
CA LEU A 69 14.56 0.17 8.57
C LEU A 69 15.51 -0.94 8.12
N ALA A 70 15.19 -1.59 6.99
CA ALA A 70 16.05 -2.62 6.40
C ALA A 70 17.40 -2.03 5.94
N CYS A 71 17.39 -0.84 5.33
CA CYS A 71 18.62 -0.15 4.96
C CYS A 71 19.45 0.24 6.19
N GLU A 72 18.82 0.74 7.26
CA GLU A 72 19.52 1.06 8.51
C GLU A 72 20.22 -0.16 9.11
N ILE A 73 19.54 -1.30 9.17
CA ILE A 73 20.14 -2.57 9.61
C ILE A 73 21.30 -2.98 8.69
N ALA A 74 21.12 -2.88 7.36
CA ALA A 74 22.17 -3.20 6.40
C ALA A 74 23.40 -2.28 6.56
N ARG A 75 23.18 -0.98 6.82
CA ARG A 75 24.23 0.00 7.10
C ARG A 75 25.01 -0.34 8.38
N MET A 76 24.33 -0.79 9.44
CA MET A 76 24.98 -1.30 10.65
C MET A 76 25.86 -2.53 10.39
N LEU A 77 25.58 -3.27 9.31
CA LEU A 77 26.37 -4.40 8.82
C LEU A 77 27.42 -4.00 7.78
N ASN A 78 27.73 -2.70 7.65
CA ASN A 78 28.67 -2.13 6.68
C ASN A 78 28.31 -2.43 5.21
N ARG A 79 27.01 -2.41 4.88
CA ARG A 79 26.54 -2.42 3.49
C ARG A 79 26.32 -1.01 2.99
N ASP A 80 26.72 -0.75 1.76
CA ASP A 80 26.39 0.48 1.05
C ASP A 80 24.94 0.40 0.56
N VAL A 81 24.11 1.29 1.08
CA VAL A 81 22.66 1.34 0.83
C VAL A 81 22.16 2.77 0.70
N GLU A 82 23.05 3.77 0.60
CA GLU A 82 22.65 5.19 0.65
C GLU A 82 21.62 5.53 -0.44
N SER A 83 21.81 4.98 -1.64
CA SER A 83 20.91 5.18 -2.77
C SER A 83 19.51 4.59 -2.57
N MET A 84 19.33 3.64 -1.65
CA MET A 84 18.07 2.92 -1.44
C MET A 84 17.25 3.44 -0.25
N ILE A 85 17.88 4.13 0.70
CA ILE A 85 17.22 4.71 1.87
C ILE A 85 16.09 5.64 1.43
N ASN A 86 16.42 6.64 0.61
CA ASN A 86 15.45 7.65 0.17
C ASN A 86 14.43 7.08 -0.81
N VAL A 87 14.80 6.06 -1.58
CA VAL A 87 13.87 5.34 -2.47
C VAL A 87 12.81 4.59 -1.66
N GLY A 88 13.22 3.89 -0.59
CA GLY A 88 12.29 3.23 0.33
C GLY A 88 11.38 4.21 1.07
N LEU A 89 11.87 5.41 1.39
CA LEU A 89 11.04 6.49 1.95
C LEU A 89 10.07 7.07 0.90
N ALA A 90 10.53 7.26 -0.35
CA ALA A 90 9.74 7.77 -1.45
C ALA A 90 8.59 6.84 -1.84
N GLY A 91 8.83 5.53 -1.89
CA GLY A 91 7.81 4.53 -2.24
C GLY A 91 6.57 4.57 -1.33
N ASP A 92 6.80 4.79 -0.04
CA ASP A 92 5.78 4.88 1.01
C ASP A 92 5.39 6.33 1.38
N LYS A 93 5.90 7.32 0.64
CA LYS A 93 5.59 8.75 0.84
C LYS A 93 5.91 9.24 2.26
N SER A 94 6.98 8.72 2.86
CA SER A 94 7.45 9.17 4.16
C SER A 94 8.05 10.58 4.11
N THR A 95 7.94 11.34 5.20
CA THR A 95 8.44 12.71 5.31
C THR A 95 9.59 12.87 6.31
N ILE A 96 10.19 11.78 6.80
CA ILE A 96 11.26 11.85 7.82
C ILE A 96 12.59 12.35 7.27
N ALA A 97 12.75 12.38 5.95
CA ALA A 97 13.94 12.87 5.26
C ALA A 97 13.55 13.64 4.00
N PRO A 98 14.39 14.58 3.52
CA PRO A 98 14.18 15.23 2.24
C PRO A 98 14.31 14.21 1.09
N ILE A 99 13.25 14.07 0.31
CA ILE A 99 13.18 13.18 -0.85
C ILE A 99 13.34 14.02 -2.12
N THR A 100 14.29 13.64 -2.98
CA THR A 100 14.50 14.30 -4.27
C THR A 100 13.54 13.77 -5.34
N GLU A 101 13.44 14.46 -6.47
CA GLU A 101 12.66 13.95 -7.61
C GLU A 101 13.27 12.66 -8.18
N GLU A 102 14.60 12.54 -8.16
CA GLU A 102 15.28 11.31 -8.61
C GLU A 102 14.89 10.10 -7.74
N ASP A 103 14.77 10.28 -6.42
CA ASP A 103 14.34 9.22 -5.50
C ASP A 103 12.91 8.74 -5.81
N ARG A 104 12.00 9.67 -6.12
CA ARG A 104 10.61 9.36 -6.50
C ARG A 104 10.54 8.63 -7.83
N GLU A 105 11.36 9.05 -8.79
CA GLU A 105 11.43 8.40 -10.10
C GLU A 105 12.01 6.99 -10.00
N LYS A 106 13.03 6.77 -9.16
CA LYS A 106 13.55 5.44 -8.85
C LYS A 106 12.49 4.56 -8.18
N ALA A 107 11.77 5.08 -7.19
CA ALA A 107 10.67 4.36 -6.55
C ALA A 107 9.58 3.98 -7.57
N LEU A 108 9.23 4.90 -8.47
CA LEU A 108 8.27 4.66 -9.56
C LEU A 108 8.75 3.56 -10.51
N VAL A 109 10.03 3.56 -10.88
CA VAL A 109 10.62 2.53 -11.75
C VAL A 109 10.62 1.17 -11.04
N ILE A 110 10.90 1.11 -9.74
CA ILE A 110 10.79 -0.14 -8.97
C ILE A 110 9.35 -0.65 -8.94
N ASP A 111 8.37 0.22 -8.67
CA ASP A 111 6.94 -0.14 -8.72
C ASP A 111 6.56 -0.68 -10.11
N TYR A 112 7.08 -0.07 -11.18
CA TYR A 112 6.85 -0.50 -12.56
C TYR A 112 7.45 -1.88 -12.81
N LEU A 113 8.75 -2.06 -12.54
CA LEU A 113 9.44 -3.32 -12.78
C LEU A 113 8.84 -4.47 -11.96
N THR A 114 8.50 -4.23 -10.69
CA THR A 114 7.91 -5.26 -9.80
C THR A 114 6.51 -5.71 -10.22
N THR A 115 5.85 -4.95 -11.11
CA THR A 115 4.59 -5.38 -11.74
C THR A 115 4.83 -6.52 -12.73
N TYR A 116 5.98 -6.58 -13.39
CA TYR A 116 6.29 -7.53 -14.46
C TYR A 116 7.30 -8.62 -14.07
N THR A 117 8.07 -8.42 -13.00
CA THR A 117 9.07 -9.39 -12.54
C THR A 117 9.25 -9.36 -11.02
N ASN A 118 9.60 -10.50 -10.45
CA ASN A 118 10.01 -10.64 -9.05
C ASN A 118 11.52 -10.95 -8.90
N ASP A 119 12.29 -10.87 -9.99
CA ASP A 119 13.74 -11.08 -9.95
C ASP A 119 14.45 -9.82 -9.45
N ILE A 120 14.87 -9.85 -8.19
CA ILE A 120 15.58 -8.75 -7.53
C ILE A 120 16.91 -8.43 -8.22
N ASN A 121 17.65 -9.43 -8.71
CA ASN A 121 18.92 -9.18 -9.38
C ASN A 121 18.72 -8.45 -10.71
N PHE A 122 17.65 -8.81 -11.42
CA PHE A 122 17.25 -8.09 -12.62
C PHE A 122 16.88 -6.63 -12.30
N ILE A 123 16.07 -6.39 -11.26
CA ILE A 123 15.68 -5.02 -10.86
C ILE A 123 16.91 -4.18 -10.53
N ILE A 124 17.83 -4.69 -9.70
CA ILE A 124 19.08 -4.00 -9.35
C ILE A 124 19.88 -3.67 -10.62
N MET A 125 20.07 -4.66 -11.49
CA MET A 125 20.79 -4.46 -12.76
C MET A 125 20.15 -3.38 -13.64
N MET A 126 18.83 -3.26 -13.67
CA MET A 126 18.13 -2.23 -14.46
C MET A 126 18.35 -0.83 -13.88
N LEU A 127 18.36 -0.69 -12.55
CA LEU A 127 18.58 0.59 -11.87
C LEU A 127 20.02 1.09 -12.04
N ASP A 128 21.00 0.16 -12.09
CA ASP A 128 22.42 0.51 -12.21
C ASP A 128 22.86 0.89 -13.63
N LYS A 129 22.05 0.56 -14.64
CA LYS A 129 22.34 0.85 -16.06
C LYS A 129 21.59 2.11 -16.50
N PRO A 130 22.27 3.26 -16.70
CA PRO A 130 21.60 4.54 -16.93
C PRO A 130 20.63 4.52 -18.13
N GLU A 131 21.01 3.88 -19.23
CA GLU A 131 20.19 3.79 -20.44
C GLU A 131 18.87 3.01 -20.17
N LEU A 132 18.97 1.87 -19.49
CA LEU A 132 17.80 1.05 -19.14
C LEU A 132 16.92 1.75 -18.10
N TYR A 133 17.53 2.37 -17.08
CA TYR A 133 16.80 3.16 -16.11
C TYR A 133 15.97 4.27 -16.77
N GLN A 134 16.55 5.02 -17.71
CA GLN A 134 15.82 6.07 -18.43
C GLN A 134 14.70 5.51 -19.31
N GLU A 135 14.91 4.36 -19.94
CA GLU A 135 13.88 3.67 -20.72
C GLU A 135 12.69 3.26 -19.85
N PHE A 136 12.93 2.57 -18.73
CA PHE A 136 11.85 2.15 -17.82
C PHE A 136 11.17 3.32 -17.13
N ARG A 137 11.92 4.39 -16.81
CA ARG A 137 11.36 5.64 -16.31
C ARG A 137 10.39 6.27 -17.32
N ALA A 138 10.77 6.32 -18.60
CA ALA A 138 9.90 6.84 -19.65
C ALA A 138 8.63 5.98 -19.81
N GLN A 139 8.76 4.65 -19.82
CA GLN A 139 7.62 3.73 -19.90
C GLN A 139 6.69 3.86 -18.68
N ALA A 140 7.24 3.94 -17.47
CA ALA A 140 6.44 4.12 -16.25
C ALA A 140 5.67 5.45 -16.26
N LYS A 141 6.30 6.54 -16.69
CA LYS A 141 5.64 7.85 -16.84
C LYS A 141 4.57 7.84 -17.93
N GLN A 142 4.84 7.24 -19.08
CA GLN A 142 3.84 7.08 -20.14
C GLN A 142 2.61 6.32 -19.62
N LYS A 143 2.80 5.26 -18.82
CA LYS A 143 1.67 4.55 -18.22
C LYS A 143 0.87 5.41 -17.23
N LEU A 144 1.53 6.28 -16.46
CA LEU A 144 0.82 7.23 -15.60
C LEU A 144 0.00 8.25 -16.40
N GLU A 145 0.54 8.73 -17.53
CA GLU A 145 -0.18 9.60 -18.46
C GLU A 145 -1.40 8.87 -19.07
N GLU A 146 -1.22 7.63 -19.52
CA GLU A 146 -2.32 6.79 -20.01
C GLU A 146 -3.42 6.62 -18.93
N ILE A 147 -3.06 6.35 -17.67
CA ILE A 147 -4.03 6.28 -16.56
C ILE A 147 -4.76 7.62 -16.39
N HIS A 148 -4.03 8.73 -16.41
CA HIS A 148 -4.61 10.07 -16.26
C HIS A 148 -5.64 10.35 -17.36
N ASP A 149 -5.30 10.05 -18.62
CA ASP A 149 -6.18 10.25 -19.77
C ASP A 149 -7.41 9.35 -19.71
N LEU A 150 -7.26 8.11 -19.22
CA LEU A 150 -8.37 7.17 -19.05
C LEU A 150 -9.32 7.55 -17.91
N LEU A 151 -8.81 8.21 -16.87
CA LEU A 151 -9.62 8.68 -15.76
C LEU A 151 -10.47 9.89 -16.16
N GLY A 152 -9.94 10.78 -17.01
CA GLY A 152 -10.66 11.95 -17.50
C GLY A 152 -11.29 12.80 -16.39
N GLU A 153 -12.39 13.47 -16.75
CA GLU A 153 -13.28 14.14 -15.79
C GLU A 153 -14.12 13.10 -15.04
N LEU A 154 -14.12 13.19 -13.72
CA LEU A 154 -14.84 12.25 -12.86
C LEU A 154 -16.08 12.89 -12.25
N GLU A 155 -17.20 12.19 -12.35
CA GLU A 155 -18.38 12.51 -11.55
C GLU A 155 -18.15 12.17 -10.08
N TYR A 156 -18.71 12.98 -9.19
CA TYR A 156 -18.67 12.75 -7.75
C TYR A 156 -20.05 12.93 -7.11
N ILE A 157 -20.24 12.27 -5.98
CA ILE A 157 -21.43 12.39 -5.14
C ILE A 157 -21.13 13.42 -4.04
N PRO A 158 -21.84 14.57 -3.98
CA PRO A 158 -21.65 15.53 -2.92
C PRO A 158 -22.25 15.04 -1.59
N ILE A 159 -21.47 15.07 -0.53
CA ILE A 159 -21.89 14.75 0.84
C ILE A 159 -21.47 15.92 1.75
N GLY A 160 -22.34 16.93 1.85
CA GLY A 160 -21.94 18.22 2.43
C GLY A 160 -20.76 18.80 1.65
N ASP A 161 -19.68 19.13 2.35
CA ASP A 161 -18.43 19.63 1.76
C ASP A 161 -17.46 18.52 1.34
N ILE A 162 -17.87 17.25 1.31
CA ILE A 162 -17.05 16.11 0.87
C ILE A 162 -17.43 15.72 -0.55
N LYS A 163 -16.41 15.42 -1.36
CA LYS A 163 -16.57 14.87 -2.71
C LYS A 163 -16.30 13.36 -2.70
N LEU A 164 -17.32 12.54 -2.91
CA LEU A 164 -17.16 11.08 -2.99
C LEU A 164 -17.04 10.64 -4.45
N TYR A 165 -15.90 10.06 -4.81
CA TYR A 165 -15.64 9.46 -6.11
C TYR A 165 -15.75 7.94 -6.00
N LEU A 166 -16.70 7.33 -6.72
CA LEU A 166 -16.94 5.88 -6.72
C LEU A 166 -16.78 5.31 -8.12
N ILE A 167 -15.55 4.91 -8.44
CA ILE A 167 -15.12 4.68 -9.82
C ILE A 167 -14.87 3.19 -10.02
N ASN A 168 -15.37 2.64 -11.13
CA ASN A 168 -14.93 1.32 -11.57
C ASN A 168 -13.65 1.48 -12.39
N ILE A 169 -12.55 0.88 -11.92
CA ILE A 169 -11.24 0.98 -12.56
C ILE A 169 -10.80 -0.35 -13.22
N ASP A 170 -11.69 -1.33 -13.35
CA ASP A 170 -11.38 -2.63 -13.98
C ASP A 170 -10.79 -2.46 -15.38
N ASP A 171 -11.40 -1.60 -16.21
CA ASP A 171 -10.95 -1.42 -17.59
C ASP A 171 -9.68 -0.57 -17.69
N ILE A 172 -9.42 0.30 -16.71
CA ILE A 172 -8.16 1.04 -16.61
C ILE A 172 -7.04 0.05 -16.30
N ILE A 173 -7.17 -0.74 -15.22
CA ILE A 173 -6.16 -1.72 -14.81
C ILE A 173 -5.87 -2.72 -15.94
N LYS A 174 -6.91 -3.22 -16.64
CA LYS A 174 -6.70 -4.16 -17.75
C LYS A 174 -5.93 -3.55 -18.92
N ARG A 175 -6.11 -2.25 -19.19
CA ARG A 175 -5.49 -1.58 -20.33
C ARG A 175 -4.07 -1.13 -20.03
N THR A 176 -3.82 -0.67 -18.81
CA THR A 176 -2.53 -0.09 -18.45
C THR A 176 -1.58 -1.11 -17.85
N GLU A 177 -2.11 -2.21 -17.27
CA GLU A 177 -1.38 -3.27 -16.53
C GLU A 177 -0.58 -2.78 -15.31
N PHE A 178 -0.47 -1.46 -15.16
CA PHE A 178 0.17 -0.68 -14.13
C PHE A 178 -0.62 0.63 -14.02
N GLN A 179 -0.91 1.19 -12.85
CA GLN A 179 -0.54 0.78 -11.50
C GLN A 179 -1.61 -0.07 -10.80
N SER A 180 -1.31 -0.54 -9.59
CA SER A 180 -2.29 -1.18 -8.73
C SER A 180 -3.47 -0.25 -8.38
N SER A 181 -4.61 -0.86 -8.06
CA SER A 181 -5.83 -0.12 -7.66
C SER A 181 -5.60 0.87 -6.51
N GLY A 182 -4.74 0.50 -5.55
CA GLY A 182 -4.40 1.35 -4.42
C GLY A 182 -3.60 2.59 -4.79
N LYS A 183 -2.68 2.48 -5.76
CA LYS A 183 -1.92 3.64 -6.23
C LYS A 183 -2.76 4.54 -7.14
N ILE A 184 -3.63 3.97 -7.97
CA ILE A 184 -4.64 4.75 -8.73
C ILE A 184 -5.55 5.53 -7.78
N ALA A 185 -6.05 4.90 -6.71
CA ALA A 185 -6.88 5.58 -5.71
C ALA A 185 -6.12 6.71 -4.99
N SER A 186 -4.83 6.50 -4.68
CA SER A 186 -3.99 7.53 -4.06
C SER A 186 -3.73 8.70 -5.01
N PHE A 187 -3.43 8.43 -6.28
CA PHE A 187 -3.25 9.43 -7.33
C PHE A 187 -4.50 10.31 -7.48
N LEU A 188 -5.67 9.69 -7.52
CA LEU A 188 -6.94 10.40 -7.57
C LEU A 188 -7.17 11.27 -6.32
N LEU A 189 -6.83 10.75 -5.13
CA LEU A 189 -6.97 11.55 -3.92
C LEU A 189 -6.08 12.81 -3.96
N GLU A 190 -4.85 12.68 -4.45
CA GLU A 190 -3.92 13.80 -4.62
C GLU A 190 -4.44 14.82 -5.64
N ARG A 191 -5.05 14.35 -6.73
CA ARG A 191 -5.66 15.19 -7.77
C ARG A 191 -6.88 15.97 -7.26
N GLU A 192 -7.77 15.31 -6.51
CA GLU A 192 -9.06 15.88 -6.10
C GLU A 192 -9.00 16.67 -4.78
N GLY A 193 -7.94 16.45 -3.98
CA GLY A 193 -7.63 17.26 -2.81
C GLY A 193 -8.15 16.71 -1.46
N PRO A 194 -7.94 17.47 -0.37
CA PRO A 194 -8.09 16.95 1.00
C PRO A 194 -9.53 16.63 1.41
N ASP A 195 -10.53 17.20 0.75
CA ASP A 195 -11.96 16.96 1.02
C ASP A 195 -12.55 15.80 0.19
N ALA A 196 -11.72 15.08 -0.56
CA ALA A 196 -12.14 13.96 -1.37
C ALA A 196 -12.14 12.62 -0.61
N VAL A 197 -13.06 11.75 -0.99
CA VAL A 197 -13.06 10.32 -0.67
C VAL A 197 -13.06 9.57 -1.98
N VAL A 198 -12.03 8.77 -2.23
CA VAL A 198 -11.89 7.99 -3.46
C VAL A 198 -12.10 6.52 -3.15
N ILE A 199 -13.01 5.90 -3.89
CA ILE A 199 -13.29 4.47 -3.83
C ILE A 199 -13.10 3.89 -5.23
N ALA A 200 -11.93 3.31 -5.42
CA ALA A 200 -11.57 2.57 -6.62
C ALA A 200 -12.11 1.14 -6.51
N GLN A 201 -13.12 0.84 -7.30
CA GLN A 201 -13.74 -0.47 -7.40
C GLN A 201 -13.10 -1.27 -8.55
N THR A 202 -12.78 -2.52 -8.27
CA THR A 202 -12.51 -3.57 -9.27
C THR A 202 -13.58 -4.66 -9.16
N ARG A 203 -13.44 -5.75 -9.91
CA ARG A 203 -14.42 -6.86 -9.99
C ARG A 203 -15.02 -7.27 -8.64
N ASN A 204 -14.20 -7.38 -7.60
CA ASN A 204 -14.64 -7.81 -6.27
C ASN A 204 -13.89 -7.10 -5.13
N ILE A 205 -13.23 -5.98 -5.39
CA ILE A 205 -12.46 -5.24 -4.37
C ILE A 205 -12.84 -3.76 -4.43
N PHE A 206 -13.04 -3.16 -3.26
CA PHE A 206 -13.13 -1.72 -3.08
C PHE A 206 -11.87 -1.24 -2.38
N VAL A 207 -11.09 -0.38 -3.03
CA VAL A 207 -9.94 0.30 -2.42
C VAL A 207 -10.32 1.73 -2.11
N MET A 208 -10.15 2.10 -0.85
CA MET A 208 -10.60 3.37 -0.28
C MET A 208 -9.40 4.23 0.10
N ARG A 209 -9.49 5.53 -0.22
CA ARG A 209 -8.58 6.58 0.18
C ARG A 209 -9.39 7.79 0.63
N VAL A 210 -9.09 8.30 1.81
CA VAL A 210 -9.80 9.43 2.45
C VAL A 210 -8.81 10.56 2.66
N GLY A 211 -9.14 11.73 2.13
CA GLY A 211 -8.33 12.94 2.32
C GLY A 211 -8.39 13.47 3.74
N GLU A 212 -7.41 14.29 4.11
CA GLU A 212 -7.30 14.82 5.47
C GLU A 212 -8.54 15.61 5.92
N GLY A 213 -9.11 16.42 5.02
CA GLY A 213 -10.31 17.20 5.26
C GLY A 213 -11.54 16.33 5.47
N ALA A 214 -11.73 15.31 4.61
CA ALA A 214 -12.81 14.34 4.76
C ALA A 214 -12.68 13.52 6.06
N TYR A 215 -11.46 13.13 6.43
CA TYR A 215 -11.20 12.42 7.69
C TYR A 215 -11.55 13.28 8.92
N LYS A 216 -11.14 14.55 8.95
CA LYS A 216 -11.49 15.50 10.01
C LYS A 216 -13.00 15.74 10.14
N LYS A 217 -13.75 15.56 9.05
CA LYS A 217 -15.23 15.60 9.00
C LYS A 217 -15.89 14.27 9.42
N GLY A 218 -15.11 13.28 9.89
CA GLY A 218 -15.60 12.04 10.48
C GLY A 218 -15.55 10.81 9.56
N VAL A 219 -15.11 10.93 8.31
CA VAL A 219 -15.00 9.78 7.40
C VAL A 219 -13.83 8.90 7.80
N ASN A 220 -14.09 7.62 8.08
CA ASN A 220 -13.07 6.69 8.55
C ASN A 220 -13.17 5.34 7.82
N THR A 221 -12.11 4.92 7.11
CA THR A 221 -12.13 3.66 6.34
C THR A 221 -12.28 2.44 7.22
N LYS A 222 -11.76 2.43 8.46
CA LYS A 222 -11.93 1.32 9.40
C LYS A 222 -13.39 1.15 9.80
N LYS A 223 -14.10 2.23 10.11
CA LYS A 223 -15.55 2.17 10.38
C LYS A 223 -16.34 1.63 9.18
N ILE A 224 -15.94 1.97 7.94
CA ILE A 224 -16.56 1.43 6.72
C ILE A 224 -16.30 -0.08 6.60
N LEU A 225 -15.06 -0.52 6.82
CA LEU A 225 -14.69 -1.94 6.80
C LEU A 225 -15.44 -2.74 7.88
N ASP A 226 -15.51 -2.21 9.10
CA ASP A 226 -16.20 -2.83 10.23
C ASP A 226 -17.71 -2.99 9.96
N TYR A 227 -18.33 -2.02 9.27
CA TYR A 227 -19.74 -2.11 8.86
C TYR A 227 -20.00 -3.28 7.89
N PHE A 228 -19.03 -3.62 7.04
CA PHE A 228 -19.15 -4.69 6.04
C PHE A 228 -18.43 -6.00 6.41
N LYS A 229 -17.96 -6.14 7.66
CA LYS A 229 -17.14 -7.28 8.10
C LYS A 229 -17.80 -8.65 7.95
N ASP A 230 -19.14 -8.70 8.01
CA ASP A 230 -19.90 -9.96 7.87
C ASP A 230 -20.14 -10.34 6.39
N ILE A 231 -19.83 -9.43 5.46
CA ILE A 231 -20.09 -9.57 4.03
C ILE A 231 -18.80 -9.73 3.23
N GLY A 232 -17.69 -9.16 3.70
CA GLY A 232 -16.40 -9.17 3.02
C GLY A 232 -15.22 -9.26 3.98
N SER A 233 -14.05 -9.53 3.42
CA SER A 233 -12.78 -9.50 4.14
C SER A 233 -11.99 -8.27 3.73
N GLY A 234 -11.46 -7.52 4.69
CA GLY A 234 -10.70 -6.32 4.40
C GLY A 234 -9.76 -5.95 5.52
N GLY A 235 -8.93 -4.95 5.24
CA GLY A 235 -7.95 -4.40 6.18
C GLY A 235 -7.55 -3.00 5.77
N GLY A 236 -6.97 -2.27 6.71
CA GLY A 236 -6.51 -0.91 6.47
C GLY A 236 -6.37 -0.10 7.75
N HIS A 237 -6.16 1.20 7.54
CA HIS A 237 -6.07 2.22 8.57
C HIS A 237 -7.29 3.15 8.48
N GLU A 238 -7.21 4.32 9.09
CA GLU A 238 -8.33 5.25 9.17
C GLU A 238 -8.58 6.03 7.88
N LYS A 239 -7.53 6.21 7.06
CA LYS A 239 -7.56 6.99 5.81
C LYS A 239 -7.35 6.15 4.55
N ALA A 240 -6.99 4.88 4.70
CA ALA A 240 -6.69 3.99 3.59
C ALA A 240 -7.11 2.57 3.96
N GLY A 241 -7.83 1.89 3.08
CA GLY A 241 -8.21 0.51 3.31
C GLY A 241 -8.67 -0.19 2.05
N ALA A 242 -8.81 -1.50 2.12
CA ALA A 242 -9.37 -2.29 1.04
C ALA A 242 -10.28 -3.39 1.59
N MET A 243 -11.40 -3.65 0.91
CA MET A 243 -12.24 -4.81 1.18
C MET A 243 -12.49 -5.62 -0.09
N ARG A 244 -12.41 -6.93 0.05
CA ARG A 244 -12.86 -7.89 -0.95
C ARG A 244 -14.28 -8.32 -0.60
N VAL A 245 -15.18 -8.20 -1.56
CA VAL A 245 -16.62 -8.45 -1.42
C VAL A 245 -17.07 -9.50 -2.44
N PRO A 246 -17.82 -10.54 -2.05
CA PRO A 246 -18.36 -11.51 -3.00
C PRO A 246 -19.24 -10.83 -4.07
N PRO A 247 -19.21 -11.28 -5.35
CA PRO A 247 -19.93 -10.63 -6.45
C PRO A 247 -21.41 -10.34 -6.17
N LYS A 248 -22.11 -11.26 -5.48
CA LYS A 248 -23.54 -11.11 -5.14
C LYS A 248 -23.86 -9.93 -4.22
N TYR A 249 -22.86 -9.39 -3.50
CA TYR A 249 -23.03 -8.25 -2.59
C TYR A 249 -22.47 -6.93 -3.16
N MET A 250 -21.84 -6.94 -4.34
CA MET A 250 -21.20 -5.75 -4.91
C MET A 250 -22.17 -4.58 -5.09
N GLY A 251 -23.38 -4.85 -5.62
CA GLY A 251 -24.41 -3.82 -5.80
C GLY A 251 -24.89 -3.22 -4.48
N TYR A 252 -25.06 -4.06 -3.45
CA TYR A 252 -25.42 -3.61 -2.10
C TYR A 252 -24.33 -2.71 -1.51
N VAL A 253 -23.08 -3.16 -1.49
CA VAL A 253 -21.96 -2.39 -0.94
C VAL A 253 -21.78 -1.07 -1.69
N ARG A 254 -21.79 -1.09 -3.03
CA ARG A 254 -21.69 0.12 -3.87
C ARG A 254 -22.77 1.15 -3.55
N GLY A 255 -24.02 0.70 -3.34
CA GLY A 255 -25.14 1.58 -3.02
C GLY A 255 -25.17 2.09 -1.57
N GLU A 256 -24.59 1.32 -0.64
CA GLU A 256 -24.65 1.62 0.79
C GLU A 256 -23.50 2.51 1.26
N ILE A 257 -22.32 2.47 0.61
CA ILE A 257 -21.17 3.31 1.00
C ILE A 257 -21.52 4.82 1.04
N PRO A 258 -22.17 5.43 0.03
CA PRO A 258 -22.51 6.86 0.10
C PRO A 258 -23.40 7.21 1.30
N ARG A 259 -24.36 6.33 1.63
CA ARG A 259 -25.26 6.52 2.79
C ARG A 259 -24.50 6.38 4.10
N LEU A 260 -23.56 5.45 4.16
CA LEU A 260 -22.73 5.23 5.32
C LEU A 260 -21.83 6.44 5.60
N ILE A 261 -21.16 6.96 4.57
CA ILE A 261 -20.34 8.17 4.66
C ILE A 261 -21.19 9.37 5.10
N LYS A 262 -22.39 9.54 4.53
CA LYS A 262 -23.31 10.60 4.94
C LYS A 262 -23.66 10.53 6.43
N ARG A 263 -24.03 9.34 6.93
CA ARG A 263 -24.32 9.14 8.37
C ARG A 263 -23.11 9.44 9.27
N MET A 264 -21.89 9.12 8.84
CA MET A 264 -20.68 9.44 9.60
C MET A 264 -20.48 10.96 9.73
N VAL A 265 -20.66 11.69 8.64
CA VAL A 265 -20.51 13.16 8.62
C VAL A 265 -21.61 13.85 9.44
N GLU A 266 -22.82 13.30 9.45
CA GLU A 266 -23.96 13.78 10.23
C GLU A 266 -23.88 13.40 11.73
N GLY A 267 -22.87 12.64 12.15
CA GLY A 267 -22.70 12.22 13.55
C GLY A 267 -23.66 11.10 14.00
N ALA A 268 -24.25 10.36 13.06
CA ALA A 268 -25.21 9.29 13.33
C ALA A 268 -24.56 7.90 13.55
N LEU A 269 -23.21 7.81 13.62
CA LEU A 269 -22.41 6.56 13.66
C LEU A 269 -21.14 6.63 14.54
#